data_AF-A0A286AF23-F1
#
_entry.id   AF-A0A286AF23-F1
#
_cell.length_a   1.000
_cell.length_b   1.000
_cell.length_c   1.000
_cell.angle_alpha   90.00
_cell.angle_beta   90.00
_cell.angle_gamma   90.00
#
_symmetry.space_group_name_H-M   'P 1'
#
loop_
_entity.id
_entity.type
_entity.pdbx_description
1 polymer ?
#
loop_
_entity_poly.entity_id
_entity_poly.type
_entity_poly.pdbx_seq_one_letter_code
_entity_poly.pdbx_strand_id
1 'polypeptide(L)'
;MKKTLYQVLALMMLVLFFSCKKNENLEVDLSKFNTDDYVKGPIDTWLKTNLEDPYNISTVYRFERNLTDVNRDLSPVSVEKVQPMMNAVLVSFLQPFEKLAGKGFIKKYTPKQFVLYGSPSYNTNGSVTLGSADAGRTVILYELNSLNFTSAGDVKRKIRTIHHEFTHILNQNIVIPPAFEQVSKADYYADWTSSANTAEISRDLGFISRYARSSFGEDFAEMVAHLLVEGQVYFDNYLVSATPAAAAKLREKEKLVYAYYKDYFNIDFKQLQIEVQSVLKNTYGATDPADNTQTFSNYLKNNRVGTLAFNPTATHYTTYGSSTTFNTAWTNFKNAVETQSVVANRRFPQSLLFTFTSATTMTIRVNYLNASNAANSADYDFSINVNAATGDVIFVKTMPEGTTSAHNNGQLTIFKPYFEQYLLPYFVNRVFVADWLPVGITSTNPLYRTFAGFYEKGTPTNYFYGPITLK
;
A
#
# COMPACT_ATOMS: atom_id res chain seq x y z
N MET A 1 75.42 8.15 9.88
CA MET A 1 74.02 7.73 9.65
C MET A 1 73.27 7.36 10.94
N LYS A 2 73.86 6.60 11.89
CA LYS A 2 73.15 6.26 13.15
C LYS A 2 72.93 7.47 14.09
N LYS A 3 73.90 8.37 14.25
CA LYS A 3 73.76 9.59 15.10
C LYS A 3 72.68 10.56 14.61
N THR A 4 72.58 10.78 13.29
CA THR A 4 71.54 11.62 12.68
C THR A 4 70.16 10.96 12.77
N LEU A 5 70.07 9.63 12.68
CA LEU A 5 68.81 8.90 12.89
C LEU A 5 68.29 9.02 14.33
N TYR A 6 69.17 8.95 15.33
CA TYR A 6 68.77 9.14 16.74
C TYR A 6 68.35 10.57 17.05
N GLN A 7 68.95 11.58 16.40
CA GLN A 7 68.56 12.98 16.54
C GLN A 7 67.19 13.26 15.90
N VAL A 8 66.90 12.65 14.74
CA VAL A 8 65.59 12.73 14.08
C VAL A 8 64.52 11.98 14.87
N LEU A 9 64.83 10.79 15.42
CA LEU A 9 63.90 10.05 16.29
C LEU A 9 63.61 10.80 17.60
N ALA A 10 64.62 11.43 18.20
CA ALA A 10 64.44 12.22 19.42
C ALA A 10 63.59 13.48 19.19
N LEU A 11 63.79 14.14 18.04
CA LEU A 11 62.97 15.29 17.65
C LEU A 11 61.52 14.87 17.33
N MET A 12 61.32 13.72 16.70
CA MET A 12 59.99 13.16 16.39
C MET A 12 59.25 12.67 17.65
N MET A 13 59.97 12.20 18.67
CA MET A 13 59.42 11.81 19.97
C MET A 13 59.02 13.02 20.82
N LEU A 14 59.67 14.18 20.64
CA LEU A 14 59.31 15.44 21.29
C LEU A 14 58.00 16.06 20.76
N VAL A 15 57.64 15.81 19.49
CA VAL A 15 56.38 16.31 18.90
C VAL A 15 55.16 15.48 19.35
N LEU A 16 55.35 14.24 19.81
CA LEU A 16 54.28 13.37 20.31
C LEU A 16 53.72 13.80 21.68
N PHE A 17 54.39 14.71 22.41
CA PHE A 17 53.90 15.25 23.68
C PHE A 17 53.06 16.53 23.55
N PHE A 18 52.94 17.10 22.34
CA PHE A 18 52.03 18.22 22.04
C PHE A 18 50.66 17.74 21.53
N SER A 19 50.16 16.62 22.04
CA SER A 19 48.74 16.30 21.91
C SER A 19 47.98 17.35 22.72
N CYS A 20 47.30 18.26 22.01
CA CYS A 20 46.28 19.14 22.58
C CYS A 20 45.19 18.27 23.20
N LYS A 21 45.36 17.91 24.48
CA LYS A 21 44.22 17.63 25.34
C LYS A 21 43.52 18.95 25.52
N LYS A 22 42.51 19.23 24.70
CA LYS A 22 41.41 20.07 25.16
C LYS A 22 40.77 19.35 26.35
N ASN A 23 41.36 19.52 27.53
CA ASN A 23 40.62 19.39 28.78
C ASN A 23 39.75 20.64 28.86
N GLU A 24 38.67 20.66 28.06
CA GLU A 24 37.52 21.43 28.47
C GLU A 24 36.95 20.65 29.67
N ASN A 25 37.45 20.97 30.86
CA ASN A 25 36.70 20.65 32.06
C ASN A 25 35.36 21.37 31.87
N LEU A 26 34.30 20.63 31.58
CA LEU A 26 32.94 21.08 31.78
C LEU A 26 32.76 21.25 33.30
N GLU A 27 33.28 22.34 33.86
CA GLU A 27 32.85 22.85 35.15
C GLU A 27 31.44 23.40 34.97
N VAL A 28 30.49 22.49 34.82
CA VAL A 28 29.07 22.81 34.91
C VAL A 28 28.78 23.02 36.38
N ASP A 29 28.62 24.28 36.75
CA ASP A 29 28.12 24.65 38.08
C ASP A 29 26.67 24.20 38.21
N LEU A 30 26.46 22.97 38.69
CA LEU A 30 25.14 22.37 38.91
C LEU A 30 24.29 23.15 39.93
N SER A 31 24.90 24.04 40.73
CA SER A 31 24.15 24.93 41.63
C SER A 31 23.40 26.04 40.89
N LYS A 32 23.80 26.35 39.64
CA LYS A 32 23.03 27.24 38.73
C LYS A 32 21.92 26.52 37.97
N PHE A 33 21.88 25.18 38.04
CA PHE A 33 20.90 24.34 37.34
C PHE A 33 19.85 23.74 38.26
N ASN A 34 19.79 24.16 39.54
CA ASN A 34 18.84 23.64 40.50
C ASN A 34 18.19 24.75 41.33
N THR A 35 17.12 25.33 40.78
CA THR A 35 15.82 25.34 41.45
C THR A 35 14.76 25.04 40.40
N ASP A 36 13.87 24.09 40.68
CA ASP A 36 12.68 23.85 39.87
C ASP A 36 11.65 24.96 40.11
N ASP A 37 12.05 26.21 39.86
CA ASP A 37 11.17 27.39 39.90
C ASP A 37 10.39 27.43 38.60
N TYR A 38 9.55 26.42 38.42
CA TYR A 38 8.73 26.28 37.26
C TYR A 38 7.65 27.36 37.20
N VAL A 39 7.75 28.23 36.21
CA VAL A 39 6.71 29.21 35.89
C VAL A 39 5.88 28.67 34.72
N LYS A 40 4.58 28.50 34.95
CA LYS A 40 3.63 28.06 33.92
C LYS A 40 3.68 29.01 32.73
N GLY A 41 3.88 28.45 31.54
CA GLY A 41 3.90 29.16 30.28
C GLY A 41 2.58 29.05 29.51
N PRO A 42 2.50 29.66 28.31
CA PRO A 42 1.33 29.57 27.43
C PRO A 42 0.94 28.12 27.08
N ILE A 43 1.93 27.23 27.00
CA ILE A 43 1.71 25.83 26.66
C ILE A 43 0.96 25.07 27.76
N ASP A 44 1.23 25.32 29.04
CA ASP A 44 0.48 24.73 30.16
C ASP A 44 -0.97 25.12 30.11
N THR A 45 -1.24 26.40 29.87
CA THR A 45 -2.61 26.92 29.73
C THR A 45 -3.31 26.25 28.57
N TRP A 46 -2.63 26.06 27.44
CA TRP A 46 -3.18 25.37 26.27
C TRP A 46 -3.48 23.90 26.59
N LEU A 47 -2.55 23.17 27.20
CA LEU A 47 -2.73 21.76 27.59
C LEU A 47 -3.88 21.61 28.59
N LYS A 48 -3.95 22.50 29.58
CA LYS A 48 -5.03 22.49 30.56
C LYS A 48 -6.39 22.72 29.92
N THR A 49 -6.50 23.75 29.10
CA THR A 49 -7.76 24.15 28.45
C THR A 49 -8.27 23.11 27.46
N ASN A 50 -7.37 22.47 26.70
CA ASN A 50 -7.75 21.61 25.59
C ASN A 50 -7.74 20.11 25.93
N LEU A 51 -7.03 19.68 26.97
CA LEU A 51 -6.89 18.27 27.33
C LEU A 51 -7.28 17.97 28.78
N GLU A 52 -6.74 18.71 29.75
CA GLU A 52 -6.97 18.41 31.17
C GLU A 52 -8.42 18.69 31.58
N ASP A 53 -8.91 19.92 31.39
CA ASP A 53 -10.25 20.31 31.81
C ASP A 53 -11.35 19.58 31.02
N PRO A 54 -11.22 19.37 29.69
CA PRO A 54 -12.23 18.65 28.92
C PRO A 54 -12.22 17.14 29.19
N TYR A 55 -11.06 16.50 29.34
CA TYR A 55 -10.94 15.04 29.24
C TYR A 55 -10.24 14.35 30.42
N ASN A 56 -9.73 15.11 31.39
CA ASN A 56 -8.89 14.63 32.48
C ASN A 56 -7.58 13.98 31.97
N ILE A 57 -6.98 14.57 30.95
CA ILE A 57 -5.74 14.10 30.32
C ILE A 57 -4.61 15.03 30.68
N SER A 58 -3.65 14.55 31.48
CA SER A 58 -2.42 15.26 31.81
C SER A 58 -1.36 15.03 30.71
N THR A 59 -0.55 16.04 30.42
CA THR A 59 0.58 15.91 29.50
C THR A 59 1.86 16.25 30.22
N VAL A 60 2.77 15.28 30.30
CA VAL A 60 4.11 15.44 30.87
C VAL A 60 5.10 15.60 29.72
N TYR A 61 5.54 16.84 29.50
CA TYR A 61 6.56 17.17 28.50
C TYR A 61 7.87 17.66 29.12
N ARG A 62 7.83 18.09 30.38
CA ARG A 62 9.02 18.34 31.19
C ARG A 62 9.68 17.00 31.44
N PHE A 63 10.99 16.93 31.24
CA PHE A 63 11.71 15.67 31.28
C PHE A 63 11.64 15.05 32.68
N GLU A 64 10.98 13.90 32.76
CA GLU A 64 10.87 13.10 33.97
C GLU A 64 11.46 11.72 33.69
N ARG A 65 12.56 11.37 34.37
CA ARG A 65 13.28 10.11 34.12
C ARG A 65 12.54 8.90 34.69
N ASN A 66 11.69 9.09 35.69
CA ASN A 66 10.99 8.01 36.37
C ASN A 66 9.73 7.51 35.63
N LEU A 67 9.31 8.20 34.57
CA LEU A 67 8.11 7.85 33.78
C LEU A 67 8.42 7.01 32.52
N THR A 68 9.60 6.41 32.46
CA THR A 68 10.06 5.57 31.36
C THR A 68 11.04 4.52 31.88
N ASP A 69 11.34 3.50 31.07
CA ASP A 69 12.36 2.49 31.41
C ASP A 69 13.71 3.18 31.67
N VAL A 70 14.24 2.98 32.88
CA VAL A 70 15.49 3.57 33.36
C VAL A 70 16.69 3.19 32.49
N ASN A 71 16.61 2.07 31.77
CA ASN A 71 17.67 1.58 30.87
C ASN A 71 17.62 2.22 29.47
N ARG A 72 16.71 3.16 29.23
CA ARG A 72 16.61 3.87 27.94
C ARG A 72 17.34 5.20 27.98
N ASP A 73 18.12 5.46 26.94
CA ASP A 73 18.76 6.75 26.71
C ASP A 73 17.80 7.69 25.99
N LEU A 74 17.22 8.63 26.76
CA LEU A 74 16.16 9.51 26.30
C LEU A 74 16.52 10.98 26.46
N SER A 75 16.16 11.78 25.45
CA SER A 75 16.29 13.24 25.49
C SER A 75 14.92 13.92 25.73
N PRO A 76 14.92 15.13 26.33
CA PRO A 76 13.72 15.95 26.43
C PRO A 76 13.11 16.27 25.06
N VAL A 77 11.78 16.38 25.01
CA VAL A 77 11.09 16.93 23.85
C VAL A 77 11.32 18.44 23.76
N SER A 78 11.53 18.96 22.55
CA SER A 78 11.59 20.40 22.33
C SER A 78 10.21 21.03 22.55
N VAL A 79 10.14 22.15 23.27
CA VAL A 79 8.88 22.78 23.69
C VAL A 79 7.98 23.12 22.50
N GLU A 80 8.56 23.56 21.39
CA GLU A 80 7.87 23.89 20.15
C GLU A 80 7.20 22.69 19.47
N LYS A 81 7.56 21.46 19.83
CA LYS A 81 6.95 20.22 19.31
C LYS A 81 5.75 19.75 20.14
N VAL A 82 5.66 20.19 21.39
CA VAL A 82 4.67 19.69 22.36
C VAL A 82 3.25 20.07 21.94
N GLN A 83 2.98 21.37 21.72
CA GLN A 83 1.63 21.81 21.34
C GLN A 83 1.21 21.24 19.98
N PRO A 84 2.03 21.26 18.91
CA PRO A 84 1.67 20.61 17.65
C PRO A 84 1.36 19.12 17.79
N MET A 85 2.14 18.36 18.58
CA MET A 85 1.88 16.93 18.80
C MET A 85 0.56 16.72 19.55
N MET A 86 0.35 17.46 20.63
CA MET A 86 -0.88 17.32 21.43
C MET A 86 -2.11 17.85 20.72
N ASN A 87 -1.95 18.83 19.83
CA ASN A 87 -3.01 19.23 18.92
C ASN A 87 -3.34 18.10 17.93
N ALA A 88 -2.33 17.39 17.40
CA ALA A 88 -2.57 16.22 16.55
C ALA A 88 -3.35 15.13 17.30
N VAL A 89 -2.99 14.83 18.56
CA VAL A 89 -3.76 13.92 19.43
C VAL A 89 -5.20 14.41 19.60
N LEU A 90 -5.40 15.70 19.86
CA LEU A 90 -6.73 16.28 20.05
C LEU A 90 -7.60 16.10 18.80
N VAL A 91 -7.11 16.52 17.63
CA VAL A 91 -7.94 16.62 16.42
C VAL A 91 -8.07 15.29 15.67
N SER A 92 -7.07 14.42 15.70
CA SER A 92 -7.06 13.16 14.93
C SER A 92 -7.40 11.91 15.76
N PHE A 93 -7.52 12.06 17.07
CA PHE A 93 -7.90 10.97 17.98
C PHE A 93 -9.07 11.36 18.89
N LEU A 94 -8.90 12.34 19.79
CA LEU A 94 -9.93 12.60 20.82
C LEU A 94 -11.24 13.13 20.23
N GLN A 95 -11.19 14.14 19.35
CA GLN A 95 -12.38 14.76 18.78
C GLN A 95 -13.21 13.82 17.88
N PRO A 96 -12.62 12.99 17.00
CA PRO A 96 -13.37 11.99 16.24
C PRO A 96 -14.16 11.01 17.12
N PHE A 97 -13.53 10.52 18.20
CA PHE A 97 -14.21 9.65 19.15
C PHE A 97 -15.26 10.39 19.98
N GLU A 98 -15.01 11.63 20.42
CA GLU A 98 -16.00 12.45 21.12
C GLU A 98 -17.23 12.70 20.26
N LYS A 99 -17.05 12.99 18.97
CA LYS A 99 -18.15 13.23 18.03
C LYS A 99 -19.10 12.04 17.92
N LEU A 100 -18.58 10.81 17.95
CA LEU A 100 -19.35 9.60 17.71
C LEU A 100 -19.81 8.89 19.00
N ALA A 101 -19.04 8.97 20.07
CA ALA A 101 -19.29 8.25 21.32
C ALA A 101 -19.54 9.19 22.53
N GLY A 102 -19.38 10.49 22.34
CA GLY A 102 -19.54 11.51 23.36
C GLY A 102 -18.33 11.63 24.29
N LYS A 103 -18.29 12.75 25.03
CA LYS A 103 -17.21 13.07 25.96
C LYS A 103 -17.05 12.07 27.10
N GLY A 104 -18.14 11.40 27.48
CA GLY A 104 -18.14 10.35 28.50
C GLY A 104 -17.29 9.13 28.10
N PHE A 105 -17.34 8.75 26.81
CA PHE A 105 -16.49 7.69 26.27
C PHE A 105 -15.01 8.04 26.41
N ILE A 106 -14.63 9.26 26.03
CA ILE A 106 -13.25 9.75 26.15
C ILE A 106 -12.79 9.68 27.61
N LYS A 107 -13.53 10.32 28.51
CA LYS A 107 -13.22 10.34 29.95
C LYS A 107 -13.13 8.94 30.57
N LYS A 108 -13.84 7.95 30.03
CA LYS A 108 -13.82 6.58 30.53
C LYS A 108 -12.62 5.80 29.99
N TYR A 109 -12.41 5.79 28.68
CA TYR A 109 -11.53 4.81 28.04
C TYR A 109 -10.17 5.35 27.59
N THR A 110 -9.99 6.66 27.41
CA THR A 110 -8.69 7.17 26.93
C THR A 110 -7.65 7.23 28.04
N PRO A 111 -6.35 7.23 27.69
CA PRO A 111 -5.27 7.43 28.65
C PRO A 111 -5.48 8.70 29.48
N LYS A 112 -5.05 8.67 30.74
CA LYS A 112 -5.09 9.83 31.66
C LYS A 112 -3.82 10.65 31.62
N GLN A 113 -2.77 10.11 31.00
CA GLN A 113 -1.49 10.78 30.88
C GLN A 113 -0.85 10.49 29.53
N PHE A 114 -0.31 11.54 28.90
CA PHE A 114 0.67 11.43 27.83
C PHE A 114 2.03 11.87 28.35
N VAL A 115 3.08 11.10 28.05
CA VAL A 115 4.48 11.45 28.38
C VAL A 115 5.24 11.62 27.08
N LEU A 116 5.96 12.73 26.92
CA LEU A 116 6.57 13.13 25.66
C LEU A 116 8.10 13.14 25.75
N TYR A 117 8.77 12.41 24.86
CA TYR A 117 10.22 12.38 24.75
C TYR A 117 10.71 12.76 23.34
N GLY A 118 11.88 13.42 23.28
CA GLY A 118 12.43 13.96 22.05
C GLY A 118 13.12 12.92 21.17
N SER A 119 13.80 11.94 21.77
CA SER A 119 14.53 10.88 21.09
C SER A 119 13.72 9.59 20.91
N PRO A 120 14.08 8.73 19.94
CA PRO A 120 13.54 7.37 19.86
C PRO A 120 13.95 6.53 21.06
N SER A 121 13.13 5.51 21.36
CA SER A 121 13.45 4.47 22.36
C SER A 121 13.86 3.19 21.63
N TYR A 122 15.14 2.84 21.70
CA TYR A 122 15.67 1.62 21.06
C TYR A 122 15.56 0.41 21.99
N ASN A 123 15.07 -0.70 21.44
CA ASN A 123 15.09 -1.99 22.10
C ASN A 123 16.43 -2.70 21.87
N THR A 124 16.73 -3.71 22.69
CA THR A 124 17.98 -4.49 22.60
C THR A 124 18.16 -5.19 21.26
N ASN A 125 17.07 -5.48 20.54
CA ASN A 125 17.08 -6.06 19.20
C ASN A 125 17.16 -5.02 18.06
N GLY A 126 17.37 -3.74 18.38
CA GLY A 126 17.47 -2.64 17.41
C GLY A 126 16.13 -2.10 16.87
N SER A 127 15.00 -2.67 17.26
CA SER A 127 13.67 -2.11 16.95
C SER A 127 13.42 -0.83 17.77
N VAL A 128 12.54 0.04 17.27
CA VAL A 128 12.17 1.31 17.93
C VAL A 128 10.78 1.19 18.53
N THR A 129 10.66 1.49 19.81
CA THR A 129 9.36 1.69 20.47
C THR A 129 8.90 3.12 20.21
N LEU A 130 7.82 3.28 19.45
CA LEU A 130 7.26 4.59 19.10
C LEU A 130 6.29 5.13 20.15
N GLY A 131 5.70 4.21 20.92
CA GLY A 131 4.97 4.49 22.14
C GLY A 131 4.70 3.23 22.93
N SER A 132 4.20 3.39 24.15
CA SER A 132 3.80 2.29 25.03
C SER A 132 2.66 2.73 25.92
N ALA A 133 1.74 1.81 26.24
CA ALA A 133 0.71 2.03 27.25
C ALA A 133 1.00 1.24 28.54
N ASP A 134 1.15 1.92 29.67
CA ASP A 134 1.21 1.27 30.99
C ASP A 134 -0.19 1.22 31.62
N ALA A 135 -0.68 0.00 31.85
CA ALA A 135 -1.96 -0.33 32.49
C ALA A 135 -3.17 0.51 32.00
N GLY A 136 -3.17 0.92 30.73
CA GLY A 136 -4.18 1.77 30.12
C GLY A 136 -4.31 3.19 30.69
N ARG A 137 -3.33 3.62 31.50
CA ARG A 137 -3.34 4.94 32.15
C ARG A 137 -2.41 5.93 31.46
N THR A 138 -1.23 5.49 31.04
CA THR A 138 -0.18 6.37 30.52
C THR A 138 0.25 5.92 29.14
N VAL A 139 0.22 6.83 28.15
CA VAL A 139 0.81 6.61 26.82
C VAL A 139 2.08 7.44 26.70
N ILE A 140 3.19 6.77 26.39
CA ILE A 140 4.46 7.44 26.13
C ILE A 140 4.62 7.63 24.62
N LEU A 141 5.04 8.83 24.19
CA LEU A 141 5.34 9.15 22.79
C LEU A 141 6.82 9.52 22.67
N TYR A 142 7.55 8.74 21.88
CA TYR A 142 8.99 8.95 21.62
C TYR A 142 9.22 9.68 20.31
N GLU A 143 10.47 10.12 20.07
CA GLU A 143 10.95 10.64 18.77
C GLU A 143 10.11 11.81 18.24
N LEU A 144 9.92 12.83 19.07
CA LEU A 144 9.15 14.02 18.72
C LEU A 144 10.02 15.14 18.13
N ASN A 145 11.32 15.16 18.40
CA ASN A 145 12.19 16.26 17.94
C ASN A 145 12.46 16.17 16.43
N SER A 146 12.48 14.96 15.85
CA SER A 146 12.59 14.74 14.41
C SER A 146 11.24 14.79 13.68
N LEU A 147 10.12 14.91 14.39
CA LEU A 147 8.79 14.86 13.79
C LEU A 147 8.52 16.10 12.94
N ASN A 148 8.20 15.89 11.66
CA ASN A 148 7.79 16.95 10.76
C ASN A 148 6.26 16.97 10.55
N PHE A 149 5.58 17.96 11.11
CA PHE A 149 4.12 18.11 10.98
C PHE A 149 3.64 18.50 9.58
N THR A 150 4.54 18.89 8.67
CA THR A 150 4.19 19.09 7.25
C THR A 150 4.29 17.79 6.44
N SER A 151 4.87 16.73 7.00
CA SER A 151 4.88 15.39 6.44
C SER A 151 3.65 14.62 6.94
N ALA A 152 2.68 14.40 6.06
CA ALA A 152 1.52 13.56 6.36
C ALA A 152 1.95 12.15 6.84
N GLY A 153 3.01 11.59 6.26
CA GLY A 153 3.52 10.27 6.63
C GLY A 153 4.05 10.21 8.07
N ASP A 154 4.77 11.25 8.49
CA ASP A 154 5.33 11.36 9.85
C ASP A 154 4.20 11.43 10.88
N VAL A 155 3.20 12.29 10.64
CA VAL A 155 2.03 12.44 11.50
C VAL A 155 1.24 11.13 11.55
N LYS A 156 0.92 10.53 10.38
CA LYS A 156 0.22 9.25 10.29
C LYS A 156 0.91 8.17 11.12
N ARG A 157 2.25 8.07 11.09
CA ARG A 157 2.99 7.08 11.89
C ARG A 157 2.72 7.21 13.40
N LYS A 158 2.72 8.43 13.92
CA LYS A 158 2.45 8.69 15.35
C LYS A 158 0.98 8.45 15.70
N ILE A 159 0.07 8.93 14.86
CA ILE A 159 -1.38 8.75 15.07
C ILE A 159 -1.77 7.27 14.99
N ARG A 160 -1.17 6.49 14.09
CA ARG A 160 -1.37 5.03 14.03
C ARG A 160 -0.94 4.34 15.32
N THR A 161 0.20 4.75 15.90
CA THR A 161 0.67 4.23 17.19
C THR A 161 -0.33 4.55 18.31
N ILE A 162 -0.87 5.78 18.36
CA ILE A 162 -1.85 6.18 19.37
C ILE A 162 -3.14 5.35 19.25
N HIS A 163 -3.68 5.17 18.04
CA HIS A 163 -4.87 4.34 17.83
C HIS A 163 -4.61 2.86 18.15
N HIS A 164 -3.42 2.35 17.87
CA HIS A 164 -3.00 1.00 18.24
C HIS A 164 -3.03 0.82 19.77
N GLU A 165 -2.31 1.68 20.51
CA GLU A 165 -2.29 1.62 21.98
C GLU A 165 -3.68 1.82 22.60
N PHE A 166 -4.48 2.74 22.05
CA PHE A 166 -5.84 2.94 22.52
C PHE A 166 -6.73 1.71 22.31
N THR A 167 -6.53 0.99 21.22
CA THR A 167 -7.26 -0.25 20.96
C THR A 167 -6.98 -1.30 22.03
N HIS A 168 -5.73 -1.44 22.46
CA HIS A 168 -5.38 -2.30 23.60
C HIS A 168 -6.13 -1.92 24.87
N ILE A 169 -6.28 -0.62 25.15
CA ILE A 169 -7.05 -0.15 26.32
C ILE A 169 -8.53 -0.55 26.22
N LEU A 170 -9.13 -0.40 25.03
CA LEU A 170 -10.49 -0.88 24.80
C LEU A 170 -10.59 -2.39 25.01
N ASN A 171 -9.63 -3.16 24.50
CA ASN A 171 -9.60 -4.61 24.61
C ASN A 171 -9.37 -5.13 26.05
N GLN A 172 -8.68 -4.36 26.88
CA GLN A 172 -8.56 -4.62 28.33
C GLN A 172 -9.88 -4.41 29.08
N ASN A 173 -10.71 -3.47 28.61
CA ASN A 173 -12.01 -3.18 29.21
C ASN A 173 -13.12 -4.11 28.70
N ILE A 174 -13.07 -4.47 27.42
CA ILE A 174 -14.01 -5.38 26.76
C ILE A 174 -13.20 -6.34 25.90
N VAL A 175 -13.23 -7.62 26.25
CA VAL A 175 -12.40 -8.64 25.59
C VAL A 175 -12.75 -8.77 24.10
N ILE A 176 -11.73 -8.94 23.26
CA ILE A 176 -11.88 -9.20 21.83
C ILE A 176 -12.71 -10.49 21.64
N PRO A 177 -13.76 -10.49 20.79
CA PRO A 177 -14.52 -11.69 20.51
C PRO A 177 -13.63 -12.84 20.00
N PRO A 178 -13.75 -14.07 20.55
CA PRO A 178 -12.89 -15.20 20.18
C PRO A 178 -12.87 -15.52 18.67
N ALA A 179 -13.93 -15.16 17.95
CA ALA A 179 -14.03 -15.32 16.50
C ALA A 179 -12.87 -14.63 15.74
N PHE A 180 -12.35 -13.52 16.26
CA PHE A 180 -11.24 -12.80 15.61
C PHE A 180 -9.95 -13.63 15.61
N GLU A 181 -9.57 -14.17 16.78
CA GLU A 181 -8.39 -15.03 16.90
C GLU A 181 -8.49 -16.25 15.96
N GLN A 182 -9.69 -16.83 15.81
CA GLN A 182 -9.88 -18.02 14.98
C GLN A 182 -9.57 -17.78 13.49
N VAL A 183 -9.63 -16.54 12.99
CA VAL A 183 -9.35 -16.24 11.57
C VAL A 183 -7.92 -16.59 11.17
N SER A 184 -6.96 -16.38 12.09
CA SER A 184 -5.53 -16.54 11.83
C SER A 184 -4.79 -17.35 12.91
N LYS A 185 -5.51 -18.10 13.75
CA LYS A 185 -4.95 -18.83 14.91
C LYS A 185 -3.71 -19.67 14.61
N ALA A 186 -3.71 -20.35 13.46
CA ALA A 186 -2.61 -21.24 13.06
C ALA A 186 -1.34 -20.49 12.61
N ASP A 187 -1.44 -19.18 12.31
CA ASP A 187 -0.41 -18.43 11.60
C ASP A 187 0.30 -17.36 12.46
N TYR A 188 -0.10 -17.23 13.74
CA TYR A 188 0.58 -16.36 14.71
C TYR A 188 2.02 -16.79 14.94
N TYR A 189 2.91 -15.81 15.02
CA TYR A 189 4.35 -15.99 15.14
C TYR A 189 4.95 -14.88 16.01
N ALA A 190 5.36 -15.25 17.23
CA ALA A 190 5.76 -14.30 18.28
C ALA A 190 6.96 -13.43 17.88
N ASP A 191 7.96 -14.00 17.20
CA ASP A 191 9.11 -13.22 16.69
C ASP A 191 8.76 -12.49 15.39
N TRP A 192 8.08 -11.36 15.55
CA TRP A 192 7.69 -10.53 14.42
C TRP A 192 8.89 -9.92 13.68
N THR A 193 10.05 -9.78 14.35
CA THR A 193 11.27 -9.19 13.79
C THR A 193 12.07 -10.15 12.91
N SER A 194 11.81 -11.46 13.04
CA SER A 194 12.47 -12.51 12.27
C SER A 194 12.54 -12.20 10.78
N SER A 195 13.68 -12.51 10.16
CA SER A 195 13.86 -12.44 8.71
C SER A 195 12.94 -13.42 7.95
N ALA A 196 12.49 -14.50 8.62
CA ALA A 196 11.51 -15.43 8.08
C ALA A 196 10.08 -14.86 8.06
N ASN A 197 9.83 -13.77 8.79
CA ASN A 197 8.54 -13.09 8.83
C ASN A 197 8.54 -11.84 7.93
N THR A 198 8.62 -11.99 6.61
CA THR A 198 8.61 -10.83 5.71
C THR A 198 7.22 -10.18 5.63
N ALA A 199 7.14 -8.97 5.07
CA ALA A 199 5.86 -8.28 4.85
C ALA A 199 4.96 -9.06 3.89
N GLU A 200 5.55 -9.68 2.87
CA GLU A 200 4.85 -10.51 1.88
C GLU A 200 4.27 -11.77 2.52
N ILE A 201 5.08 -12.48 3.33
CA ILE A 201 4.62 -13.66 4.07
C ILE A 201 3.48 -13.27 5.02
N SER A 202 3.61 -12.15 5.73
CA SER A 202 2.58 -11.68 6.65
C SER A 202 1.27 -11.36 5.94
N ARG A 203 1.36 -10.62 4.83
CA ARG A 203 0.22 -10.32 3.97
C ARG A 203 -0.45 -11.59 3.47
N ASP A 204 0.33 -12.54 2.94
CA ASP A 204 -0.19 -13.75 2.30
C ASP A 204 -0.72 -14.79 3.30
N LEU A 205 -0.50 -14.58 4.60
CA LEU A 205 -1.15 -15.30 5.70
C LEU A 205 -2.38 -14.57 6.28
N GLY A 206 -2.68 -13.36 5.80
CA GLY A 206 -3.86 -12.58 6.20
C GLY A 206 -3.62 -11.62 7.37
N PHE A 207 -2.42 -11.05 7.49
CA PHE A 207 -2.08 -10.02 8.49
C PHE A 207 -1.78 -8.69 7.81
N ILE A 208 -2.19 -7.58 8.41
CA ILE A 208 -2.02 -6.23 7.83
C ILE A 208 -0.59 -5.70 7.97
N SER A 209 0.18 -6.25 8.91
CA SER A 209 1.58 -5.91 9.15
C SER A 209 2.35 -7.15 9.64
N ARG A 210 3.69 -7.05 9.65
CA ARG A 210 4.54 -8.08 10.26
C ARG A 210 4.28 -8.21 11.76
N TYR A 211 4.02 -7.08 12.43
CA TYR A 211 3.82 -6.98 13.86
C TYR A 211 2.50 -7.61 14.31
N ALA A 212 1.45 -7.49 13.49
CA ALA A 212 0.16 -8.15 13.69
C ALA A 212 0.26 -9.67 13.88
N ARG A 213 1.34 -10.33 13.42
CA ARG A 213 1.55 -11.77 13.65
C ARG A 213 1.97 -12.13 15.06
N SER A 214 2.43 -11.17 15.87
CA SER A 214 2.98 -11.49 17.19
C SER A 214 1.95 -12.08 18.16
N SER A 215 0.71 -11.58 18.13
CA SER A 215 -0.43 -12.13 18.87
C SER A 215 -1.76 -11.62 18.31
N PHE A 216 -2.88 -12.23 18.71
CA PHE A 216 -4.21 -11.79 18.27
C PHE A 216 -4.60 -10.40 18.80
N GLY A 217 -4.06 -9.98 19.95
CA GLY A 217 -4.26 -8.64 20.48
C GLY A 217 -3.58 -7.59 19.59
N GLU A 218 -2.32 -7.84 19.22
CA GLU A 218 -1.59 -6.95 18.30
C GLU A 218 -2.22 -6.94 16.91
N ASP A 219 -2.69 -8.08 16.42
CA ASP A 219 -3.43 -8.19 15.14
C ASP A 219 -4.68 -7.32 15.12
N PHE A 220 -5.48 -7.36 16.20
CA PHE A 220 -6.68 -6.55 16.33
C PHE A 220 -6.34 -5.05 16.38
N ALA A 221 -5.37 -4.67 17.20
CA ALA A 221 -4.92 -3.28 17.33
C ALA A 221 -4.33 -2.74 16.02
N GLU A 222 -3.55 -3.54 15.30
CA GLU A 222 -3.00 -3.17 13.99
C GLU A 222 -4.10 -3.03 12.94
N MET A 223 -5.10 -3.92 12.91
CA MET A 223 -6.25 -3.80 12.00
C MET A 223 -6.99 -2.48 12.23
N VAL A 224 -7.31 -2.15 13.49
CA VAL A 224 -7.97 -0.89 13.83
C VAL A 224 -7.14 0.31 13.38
N ALA A 225 -5.87 0.34 13.78
CA ALA A 225 -5.00 1.48 13.53
C ALA A 225 -4.76 1.72 12.04
N HIS A 226 -4.53 0.66 11.25
CA HIS A 226 -4.38 0.77 9.80
C HIS A 226 -5.67 1.20 9.12
N LEU A 227 -6.82 0.63 9.50
CA LEU A 227 -8.10 1.03 8.92
C LEU A 227 -8.37 2.51 9.20
N LEU A 228 -8.20 3.01 10.43
CA LEU A 228 -8.47 4.41 10.77
C LEU A 228 -7.50 5.38 10.09
N VAL A 229 -6.20 5.06 10.05
CA VAL A 229 -5.14 6.01 9.67
C VAL A 229 -4.69 5.88 8.22
N GLU A 230 -4.64 4.68 7.66
CA GLU A 230 -4.31 4.48 6.24
C GLU A 230 -5.55 4.58 5.34
N GLY A 231 -6.73 4.26 5.89
CA GLY A 231 -8.02 4.41 5.21
C GLY A 231 -8.40 3.23 4.31
N GLN A 232 -9.62 3.28 3.78
CA GLN A 232 -10.22 2.17 3.05
C GLN A 232 -9.50 1.85 1.74
N VAL A 233 -9.09 2.88 0.98
CA VAL A 233 -8.40 2.69 -0.32
C VAL A 233 -7.06 1.96 -0.12
N TYR A 234 -6.31 2.31 0.92
CA TYR A 234 -5.09 1.58 1.28
C TYR A 234 -5.39 0.12 1.60
N PHE A 235 -6.40 -0.12 2.44
CA PHE A 235 -6.77 -1.48 2.84
C PHE A 235 -7.20 -2.33 1.64
N ASP A 236 -8.07 -1.82 0.78
CA ASP A 236 -8.51 -2.54 -0.42
C ASP A 236 -7.37 -2.80 -1.40
N ASN A 237 -6.44 -1.85 -1.57
CA ASN A 237 -5.21 -2.08 -2.33
C ASN A 237 -4.34 -3.19 -1.73
N TYR A 238 -4.24 -3.24 -0.40
CA TYR A 238 -3.53 -4.29 0.30
C TYR A 238 -4.13 -5.66 -0.02
N LEU A 239 -5.46 -5.76 -0.03
CA LEU A 239 -6.18 -6.99 -0.41
C LEU A 239 -5.94 -7.40 -1.87
N VAL A 240 -5.87 -6.44 -2.81
CA VAL A 240 -5.55 -6.71 -4.23
C VAL A 240 -4.19 -7.41 -4.37
N SER A 241 -3.23 -7.00 -3.53
CA SER A 241 -1.86 -7.55 -3.51
C SER A 241 -1.73 -8.89 -2.77
N ALA A 242 -2.73 -9.29 -1.99
CA ALA A 242 -2.72 -10.52 -1.22
C ALA A 242 -3.20 -11.74 -2.05
N THR A 243 -2.95 -12.94 -1.53
CA THR A 243 -3.59 -14.16 -2.05
C THR A 243 -5.10 -14.13 -1.80
N PRO A 244 -5.93 -14.82 -2.60
CA PRO A 244 -7.38 -14.85 -2.37
C PRO A 244 -7.78 -15.32 -0.96
N ALA A 245 -7.07 -16.30 -0.41
CA ALA A 245 -7.30 -16.80 0.94
C ALA A 245 -6.95 -15.75 2.01
N ALA A 246 -5.82 -15.05 1.87
CA ALA A 246 -5.44 -13.98 2.77
C ALA A 246 -6.38 -12.77 2.69
N ALA A 247 -6.81 -12.39 1.49
CA ALA A 247 -7.76 -11.31 1.28
C ALA A 247 -9.09 -11.62 1.98
N ALA A 248 -9.56 -12.87 1.91
CA ALA A 248 -10.76 -13.31 2.64
C ALA A 248 -10.60 -13.22 4.17
N LYS A 249 -9.45 -13.66 4.70
CA LYS A 249 -9.13 -13.52 6.15
C LYS A 249 -9.15 -12.06 6.60
N LEU A 250 -8.45 -11.18 5.87
CA LEU A 250 -8.39 -9.76 6.20
C LEU A 250 -9.76 -9.09 6.12
N ARG A 251 -10.60 -9.46 5.14
CA ARG A 251 -11.97 -8.97 5.03
C ARG A 251 -12.86 -9.42 6.19
N GLU A 252 -12.70 -10.66 6.68
CA GLU A 252 -13.40 -11.11 7.88
C GLU A 252 -12.92 -10.36 9.13
N LYS A 253 -11.60 -10.10 9.25
CA LYS A 253 -11.06 -9.27 10.34
C LYS A 253 -11.63 -7.84 10.32
N GLU A 254 -11.71 -7.20 9.16
CA GLU A 254 -12.34 -5.88 8.99
C GLU A 254 -13.78 -5.88 9.51
N LYS A 255 -14.58 -6.87 9.09
CA LYS A 255 -15.96 -7.03 9.54
C LYS A 255 -16.06 -7.22 11.05
N LEU A 256 -15.19 -8.02 11.65
CA LEU A 256 -15.17 -8.26 13.09
C LEU A 256 -14.74 -7.02 13.88
N VAL A 257 -13.82 -6.21 13.37
CA VAL A 257 -13.49 -4.89 13.93
C VAL A 257 -14.71 -3.98 13.92
N TYR A 258 -15.41 -3.89 12.78
CA TYR A 258 -16.61 -3.04 12.68
C TYR A 258 -17.69 -3.49 13.66
N ALA A 259 -17.95 -4.80 13.74
CA ALA A 259 -18.91 -5.37 14.68
C ALA A 259 -18.53 -5.07 16.13
N TYR A 260 -17.25 -5.24 16.51
CA TYR A 260 -16.79 -4.97 17.86
C TYR A 260 -17.04 -3.51 18.31
N TYR A 261 -16.69 -2.52 17.47
CA TYR A 261 -16.95 -1.12 17.80
C TYR A 261 -18.44 -0.80 17.86
N LYS A 262 -19.24 -1.40 16.96
CA LYS A 262 -20.68 -1.19 16.93
C LYS A 262 -21.38 -1.82 18.13
N ASP A 263 -21.08 -3.07 18.45
CA ASP A 263 -21.82 -3.86 19.43
C ASP A 263 -21.45 -3.48 20.87
N TYR A 264 -20.17 -3.16 21.13
CA TYR A 264 -19.69 -2.92 22.49
C TYR A 264 -19.53 -1.44 22.86
N PHE A 265 -19.38 -0.55 21.87
CA PHE A 265 -19.22 0.88 22.11
C PHE A 265 -20.24 1.75 21.39
N ASN A 266 -21.15 1.16 20.59
CA ASN A 266 -22.11 1.87 19.75
C ASN A 266 -21.45 2.90 18.81
N ILE A 267 -20.23 2.61 18.35
CA ILE A 267 -19.48 3.44 17.42
C ILE A 267 -19.62 2.86 16.00
N ASP A 268 -20.08 3.68 15.07
CA ASP A 268 -19.95 3.36 13.64
C ASP A 268 -18.48 3.54 13.23
N PHE A 269 -17.77 2.42 13.06
CA PHE A 269 -16.36 2.43 12.74
C PHE A 269 -16.05 3.06 11.38
N LYS A 270 -16.96 2.96 10.41
CA LYS A 270 -16.76 3.59 9.09
C LYS A 270 -16.86 5.10 9.21
N GLN A 271 -17.81 5.61 10.00
CA GLN A 271 -17.88 7.03 10.29
C GLN A 271 -16.63 7.50 11.04
N LEU A 272 -16.15 6.72 12.02
CA LEU A 272 -14.91 7.05 12.73
C LEU A 272 -13.71 7.12 11.79
N GLN A 273 -13.58 6.16 10.87
CA GLN A 273 -12.54 6.17 9.83
C GLN A 273 -12.65 7.44 8.97
N ILE A 274 -13.86 7.83 8.54
CA ILE A 274 -14.09 9.04 7.74
C ILE A 274 -13.64 10.30 8.51
N GLU A 275 -13.99 10.43 9.79
CA GLU A 275 -13.59 11.58 10.60
C GLU A 275 -12.07 11.67 10.75
N VAL A 276 -11.40 10.56 11.08
CA VAL A 276 -9.94 10.51 11.22
C VAL A 276 -9.26 10.83 9.88
N GLN A 277 -9.71 10.23 8.78
CA GLN A 277 -9.19 10.49 7.44
C GLN A 277 -9.40 11.94 7.01
N SER A 278 -10.56 12.52 7.29
CA SER A 278 -10.87 13.91 6.97
C SER A 278 -9.88 14.86 7.63
N VAL A 279 -9.57 14.65 8.91
CA VAL A 279 -8.57 15.45 9.64
C VAL A 279 -7.18 15.26 9.05
N LEU A 280 -6.75 14.03 8.79
CA LEU A 280 -5.43 13.77 8.19
C LEU A 280 -5.27 14.44 6.82
N LYS A 281 -6.32 14.44 5.99
CA LYS A 281 -6.31 15.07 4.66
C LYS A 281 -6.35 16.59 4.75
N ASN A 282 -7.31 17.14 5.50
CA ASN A 282 -7.59 18.57 5.53
C ASN A 282 -6.58 19.36 6.38
N THR A 283 -6.02 18.75 7.43
CA THR A 283 -5.08 19.42 8.35
C THR A 283 -3.63 19.09 8.03
N TYR A 284 -3.33 17.85 7.63
CA TYR A 284 -1.95 17.37 7.45
C TYR A 284 -1.60 17.03 6.00
N GLY A 285 -2.49 17.28 5.04
CA GLY A 285 -2.22 17.09 3.61
C GLY A 285 -2.04 15.63 3.20
N ALA A 286 -2.60 14.68 3.96
CA ALA A 286 -2.62 13.28 3.56
C ALA A 286 -3.39 13.10 2.25
N THR A 287 -2.98 12.15 1.42
CA THR A 287 -3.67 11.74 0.20
C THR A 287 -3.92 10.25 0.21
N ASP A 288 -5.03 9.83 -0.40
CA ASP A 288 -5.25 8.41 -0.64
C ASP A 288 -4.23 7.89 -1.66
N PRO A 289 -3.77 6.63 -1.54
CA PRO A 289 -3.03 6.00 -2.62
C PRO A 289 -3.92 5.85 -3.86
N ALA A 290 -3.31 5.63 -5.03
CA ALA A 290 -4.06 5.29 -6.24
C ALA A 290 -4.90 4.02 -5.99
N ASP A 291 -6.18 4.04 -6.39
CA ASP A 291 -7.09 2.91 -6.18
C ASP A 291 -6.81 1.79 -7.19
N ASN A 292 -6.07 0.78 -6.74
CA ASN A 292 -5.67 -0.37 -7.53
C ASN A 292 -6.84 -1.32 -7.80
N THR A 293 -7.93 -1.25 -7.02
CA THR A 293 -9.13 -2.08 -7.25
C THR A 293 -9.78 -1.77 -8.60
N GLN A 294 -9.52 -0.58 -9.11
CA GLN A 294 -10.09 -0.02 -10.32
C GLN A 294 -9.19 -0.14 -11.54
N THR A 295 -8.03 -0.78 -11.42
CA THR A 295 -7.11 -1.01 -12.53
C THR A 295 -7.63 -2.09 -13.48
N PHE A 296 -7.30 -1.99 -14.77
CA PHE A 296 -7.70 -3.00 -15.74
C PHE A 296 -7.08 -4.38 -15.44
N SER A 297 -5.85 -4.42 -14.95
CA SER A 297 -5.21 -5.65 -14.47
C SER A 297 -5.99 -6.31 -13.33
N ASN A 298 -6.51 -5.54 -12.37
CA ASN A 298 -7.35 -6.09 -11.31
C ASN A 298 -8.70 -6.60 -11.86
N TYR A 299 -9.27 -5.93 -12.87
CA TYR A 299 -10.50 -6.41 -13.52
C TYR A 299 -10.27 -7.76 -14.23
N LEU A 300 -9.12 -7.93 -14.90
CA LEU A 300 -8.73 -9.21 -15.51
C LEU A 300 -8.55 -10.32 -14.47
N LYS A 301 -7.75 -10.06 -13.41
CA LYS A 301 -7.47 -11.04 -12.33
C LYS A 301 -8.76 -11.54 -11.67
N ASN A 302 -9.77 -10.68 -11.53
CA ASN A 302 -11.04 -11.02 -10.90
C ASN A 302 -12.12 -11.48 -11.89
N ASN A 303 -11.75 -11.83 -13.13
CA ASN A 303 -12.68 -12.33 -14.14
C ASN A 303 -13.87 -11.38 -14.39
N ARG A 304 -13.62 -10.06 -14.43
CA ARG A 304 -14.65 -9.02 -14.63
C ARG A 304 -14.73 -8.51 -16.08
N VAL A 305 -13.79 -8.92 -16.92
CA VAL A 305 -13.72 -8.52 -18.33
C VAL A 305 -14.31 -9.64 -19.18
N GLY A 306 -15.23 -9.30 -20.08
CA GLY A 306 -15.83 -10.21 -21.05
C GLY A 306 -15.00 -10.26 -22.32
N THR A 307 -14.93 -9.14 -23.03
CA THR A 307 -14.21 -9.04 -24.30
C THR A 307 -13.40 -7.75 -24.42
N LEU A 308 -12.39 -7.78 -25.29
CA LEU A 308 -11.72 -6.61 -25.87
C LEU A 308 -11.75 -6.75 -27.39
N ALA A 309 -12.22 -5.73 -28.11
CA ALA A 309 -12.33 -5.79 -29.57
C ALA A 309 -11.32 -4.86 -30.25
N PHE A 310 -10.49 -5.39 -31.15
CA PHE A 310 -9.61 -4.60 -32.01
C PHE A 310 -10.19 -4.59 -33.44
N ASN A 311 -10.53 -3.40 -33.93
CA ASN A 311 -10.96 -3.21 -35.32
C ASN A 311 -10.09 -2.13 -35.99
N PRO A 312 -9.14 -2.50 -36.88
CA PRO A 312 -8.14 -1.58 -37.43
C PRO A 312 -8.72 -0.37 -38.18
N THR A 313 -9.99 -0.42 -38.60
CA THR A 313 -10.67 0.69 -39.29
C THR A 313 -11.55 1.55 -38.36
N ALA A 314 -11.52 1.30 -37.05
CA ALA A 314 -12.34 2.05 -36.10
C ALA A 314 -11.84 3.48 -35.91
N THR A 315 -12.77 4.43 -35.84
CA THR A 315 -12.50 5.88 -35.81
C THR A 315 -11.69 6.32 -34.58
N HIS A 316 -11.78 5.59 -33.47
CA HIS A 316 -11.03 5.92 -32.25
C HIS A 316 -9.51 5.84 -32.44
N TYR A 317 -9.00 5.05 -33.39
CA TYR A 317 -7.56 5.02 -33.71
C TYR A 317 -7.09 6.29 -34.43
N THR A 318 -7.98 6.98 -35.15
CA THR A 318 -7.68 8.32 -35.69
C THR A 318 -7.69 9.38 -34.59
N THR A 319 -8.59 9.26 -33.62
CA THR A 319 -8.73 10.22 -32.52
C THR A 319 -7.64 10.08 -31.47
N TYR A 320 -7.31 8.86 -31.06
CA TYR A 320 -6.45 8.58 -29.90
C TYR A 320 -5.14 7.86 -30.26
N GLY A 321 -4.89 7.63 -31.55
CA GLY A 321 -3.71 6.94 -32.05
C GLY A 321 -3.80 5.42 -32.00
N SER A 322 -2.86 4.78 -32.68
CA SER A 322 -2.66 3.33 -32.69
C SER A 322 -1.16 3.01 -32.70
N SER A 323 -0.79 1.79 -32.32
CA SER A 323 0.61 1.39 -32.30
C SER A 323 1.10 0.97 -33.68
N THR A 324 2.17 1.60 -34.16
CA THR A 324 2.84 1.22 -35.40
C THR A 324 3.27 -0.24 -35.39
N THR A 325 3.89 -0.70 -34.30
CA THR A 325 4.42 -2.07 -34.18
C THR A 325 3.31 -3.12 -34.25
N PHE A 326 2.21 -2.92 -33.52
CA PHE A 326 1.06 -3.83 -33.60
C PHE A 326 0.38 -3.79 -34.97
N ASN A 327 0.20 -2.60 -35.54
CA ASN A 327 -0.37 -2.42 -36.87
C ASN A 327 0.45 -3.14 -37.94
N THR A 328 1.78 -3.15 -37.84
CA THR A 328 2.66 -3.91 -38.74
C THR A 328 2.43 -5.43 -38.59
N ALA A 329 2.35 -5.95 -37.37
CA ALA A 329 2.08 -7.38 -37.14
C ALA A 329 0.72 -7.80 -37.73
N TRP A 330 -0.32 -7.00 -37.48
CA TRP A 330 -1.65 -7.22 -38.05
C TRP A 330 -1.65 -7.14 -39.59
N THR A 331 -1.00 -6.13 -40.16
CA THR A 331 -0.97 -5.92 -41.62
C THR A 331 -0.20 -7.04 -42.32
N ASN A 332 0.90 -7.51 -41.77
CA ASN A 332 1.66 -8.63 -42.33
C ASN A 332 0.85 -9.92 -42.32
N PHE A 333 0.19 -10.23 -41.20
CA PHE A 333 -0.75 -11.35 -41.11
C PHE A 333 -1.86 -11.24 -42.16
N LYS A 334 -2.53 -10.08 -42.20
CA LYS A 334 -3.63 -9.82 -43.13
C LYS A 334 -3.20 -10.01 -44.58
N ASN A 335 -2.10 -9.38 -44.99
CA ASN A 335 -1.58 -9.48 -46.35
C ASN A 335 -1.22 -10.92 -46.73
N ALA A 336 -0.58 -11.67 -45.82
CA ALA A 336 -0.19 -13.05 -46.09
C ALA A 336 -1.40 -13.97 -46.32
N VAL A 337 -2.50 -13.72 -45.59
CA VAL A 337 -3.76 -14.47 -45.74
C VAL A 337 -4.54 -14.04 -46.99
N GLU A 338 -4.52 -12.75 -47.36
CA GLU A 338 -5.27 -12.17 -48.49
C GLU A 338 -4.63 -12.43 -49.85
N THR A 339 -3.30 -12.55 -49.92
CA THR A 339 -2.54 -12.60 -51.18
C THR A 339 -2.07 -14.00 -51.57
N GLN A 340 -2.65 -15.05 -50.98
CA GLN A 340 -2.31 -16.44 -51.30
C GLN A 340 -2.43 -16.72 -52.80
N SER A 341 -1.49 -17.52 -53.33
CA SER A 341 -1.44 -17.86 -54.77
C SER A 341 -2.68 -18.60 -55.24
N VAL A 342 -3.25 -19.46 -54.39
CA VAL A 342 -4.54 -20.12 -54.66
C VAL A 342 -5.68 -19.18 -54.27
N VAL A 343 -6.38 -18.61 -55.26
CA VAL A 343 -7.43 -17.60 -55.04
C VAL A 343 -8.55 -18.10 -54.11
N ALA A 344 -8.94 -19.37 -54.23
CA ALA A 344 -9.97 -19.98 -53.37
C ALA A 344 -9.56 -20.06 -51.89
N ASN A 345 -8.27 -20.00 -51.59
CA ASN A 345 -7.75 -20.03 -50.22
C ASN A 345 -7.72 -18.65 -49.56
N ARG A 346 -7.83 -17.57 -50.34
CA ARG A 346 -7.79 -16.21 -49.82
C ARG A 346 -8.91 -15.99 -48.81
N ARG A 347 -8.57 -15.36 -47.70
CA ARG A 347 -9.49 -14.89 -46.65
C ARG A 347 -9.16 -13.44 -46.37
N PHE A 348 -10.12 -12.68 -45.87
CA PHE A 348 -9.99 -11.25 -45.63
C PHE A 348 -10.18 -10.96 -44.14
N PRO A 349 -9.11 -11.03 -43.32
CA PRO A 349 -9.18 -10.68 -41.91
C PRO A 349 -9.69 -9.25 -41.68
N GLN A 350 -10.67 -9.13 -40.79
CA GLN A 350 -11.37 -7.89 -40.49
C GLN A 350 -11.00 -7.33 -39.11
N SER A 351 -11.01 -8.16 -38.07
CA SER A 351 -10.83 -7.72 -36.69
C SER A 351 -10.32 -8.85 -35.78
N LEU A 352 -9.87 -8.48 -34.59
CA LEU A 352 -9.59 -9.40 -33.50
C LEU A 352 -10.60 -9.20 -32.37
N LEU A 353 -11.07 -10.29 -31.78
CA LEU A 353 -11.87 -10.29 -30.55
C LEU A 353 -11.16 -11.16 -29.51
N PHE A 354 -10.71 -10.52 -28.45
CA PHE A 354 -10.15 -11.19 -27.29
C PHE A 354 -11.29 -11.49 -26.34
N THR A 355 -11.55 -12.77 -26.07
CA THR A 355 -12.62 -13.22 -25.17
C THR A 355 -11.98 -13.81 -23.93
N PHE A 356 -12.16 -13.17 -22.78
CA PHE A 356 -11.64 -13.65 -21.50
C PHE A 356 -12.64 -14.63 -20.89
N THR A 357 -12.41 -15.93 -21.08
CA THR A 357 -13.36 -16.97 -20.64
C THR A 357 -13.29 -17.19 -19.12
N SER A 358 -12.12 -16.99 -18.51
CA SER A 358 -11.92 -16.97 -17.06
C SER A 358 -10.84 -15.94 -16.66
N ALA A 359 -10.47 -15.89 -15.39
CA ALA A 359 -9.32 -15.09 -14.92
C ALA A 359 -7.97 -15.54 -15.52
N THR A 360 -7.88 -16.78 -16.01
CA THR A 360 -6.62 -17.39 -16.47
C THR A 360 -6.67 -17.89 -17.91
N THR A 361 -7.80 -17.73 -18.61
CA THR A 361 -7.99 -18.24 -19.98
C THR A 361 -8.59 -17.19 -20.90
N MET A 362 -8.11 -17.15 -22.14
CA MET A 362 -8.51 -16.21 -23.16
C MET A 362 -8.51 -16.89 -24.53
N THR A 363 -9.51 -16.59 -25.36
CA THR A 363 -9.53 -16.98 -26.77
C THR A 363 -9.36 -15.74 -27.63
N ILE A 364 -8.40 -15.76 -28.56
CA ILE A 364 -8.25 -14.74 -29.59
C ILE A 364 -8.97 -15.23 -30.84
N ARG A 365 -10.03 -14.50 -31.24
CA ARG A 365 -10.78 -14.76 -32.46
C ARG A 365 -10.36 -13.79 -33.56
N VAL A 366 -9.97 -14.32 -34.70
CA VAL A 366 -9.85 -13.57 -35.96
C VAL A 366 -11.20 -13.64 -36.68
N ASN A 367 -11.88 -12.51 -36.83
CA ASN A 367 -13.05 -12.43 -37.70
C ASN A 367 -12.59 -12.16 -39.14
N TYR A 368 -13.12 -12.89 -40.11
CA TYR A 368 -12.73 -12.76 -41.51
C TYR A 368 -13.89 -13.01 -42.48
N LEU A 369 -13.74 -12.50 -43.70
CA LEU A 369 -14.60 -12.91 -44.82
C LEU A 369 -13.90 -13.99 -45.64
N ASN A 370 -14.63 -15.02 -46.06
CA ASN A 370 -14.09 -16.00 -47.00
C ASN A 370 -14.11 -15.46 -48.44
N ALA A 371 -13.62 -16.24 -49.41
CA ALA A 371 -13.59 -15.86 -50.82
C ALA A 371 -14.97 -15.57 -51.44
N SER A 372 -16.06 -16.01 -50.79
CA SER A 372 -17.45 -15.76 -51.17
C SER A 372 -18.10 -14.64 -50.34
N ASN A 373 -17.31 -13.81 -49.65
CA ASN A 373 -17.77 -12.75 -48.74
C ASN A 373 -18.63 -13.21 -47.55
N ALA A 374 -18.61 -14.50 -47.20
CA ALA A 374 -19.30 -15.00 -46.01
C ALA A 374 -18.45 -14.79 -44.75
N ALA A 375 -19.07 -14.23 -43.71
CA ALA A 375 -18.43 -14.00 -42.42
C ALA A 375 -18.13 -15.33 -41.70
N ASN A 376 -16.90 -15.47 -41.23
CA ASN A 376 -16.41 -16.64 -40.52
C ASN A 376 -15.41 -16.20 -39.43
N SER A 377 -15.01 -17.13 -38.58
CA SER A 377 -14.06 -16.89 -37.51
C SER A 377 -13.02 -18.01 -37.38
N ALA A 378 -11.82 -17.63 -36.95
CA ALA A 378 -10.72 -18.53 -36.61
C ALA A 378 -10.30 -18.24 -35.16
N ASP A 379 -10.39 -19.25 -34.29
CA ASP A 379 -10.15 -19.12 -32.84
C ASP A 379 -8.82 -19.75 -32.44
N TYR A 380 -8.18 -19.12 -31.44
CA TYR A 380 -6.88 -19.48 -30.91
C TYR A 380 -6.86 -19.34 -29.39
N ASP A 381 -6.56 -20.42 -28.67
CA ASP A 381 -6.61 -20.43 -27.20
C ASP A 381 -5.29 -20.02 -26.55
N PHE A 382 -5.40 -19.28 -25.46
CA PHE A 382 -4.30 -18.77 -24.64
C PHE A 382 -4.62 -18.88 -23.15
N SER A 383 -3.60 -19.13 -22.34
CA SER A 383 -3.63 -18.84 -20.92
C SER A 383 -3.11 -17.43 -20.68
N ILE A 384 -3.71 -16.72 -19.73
CA ILE A 384 -3.30 -15.39 -19.29
C ILE A 384 -2.82 -15.47 -17.84
N ASN A 385 -1.64 -14.92 -17.56
CA ASN A 385 -1.14 -14.75 -16.20
C ASN A 385 -1.05 -13.24 -15.92
N VAL A 386 -1.80 -12.78 -14.90
CA VAL A 386 -1.88 -11.37 -14.52
C VAL A 386 -1.29 -11.17 -13.13
N ASN A 387 -0.20 -10.40 -13.05
CA ASN A 387 0.29 -9.89 -11.79
C ASN A 387 -0.40 -8.55 -11.49
N ALA A 388 -1.43 -8.55 -10.64
CA ALA A 388 -2.16 -7.32 -10.32
C ALA A 388 -1.34 -6.27 -9.54
N ALA A 389 -0.24 -6.68 -8.88
CA ALA A 389 0.62 -5.72 -8.16
C ALA A 389 1.51 -4.92 -9.13
N THR A 390 2.00 -5.56 -10.20
CA THR A 390 2.85 -4.89 -11.21
C THR A 390 2.08 -4.47 -12.46
N GLY A 391 0.87 -5.01 -12.66
CA GLY A 391 0.11 -4.92 -13.91
C GLY A 391 0.63 -5.83 -15.02
N ASP A 392 1.69 -6.62 -14.78
CA ASP A 392 2.31 -7.47 -15.79
C ASP A 392 1.35 -8.57 -16.27
N VAL A 393 1.31 -8.78 -17.57
CA VAL A 393 0.50 -9.80 -18.23
C VAL A 393 1.36 -10.62 -19.18
N ILE A 394 1.29 -11.94 -19.05
CA ILE A 394 1.93 -12.89 -19.94
C ILE A 394 0.85 -13.72 -20.63
N PHE A 395 0.92 -13.81 -21.95
CA PHE A 395 0.08 -14.71 -22.75
C PHE A 395 0.90 -15.94 -23.13
N VAL A 396 0.31 -17.12 -22.93
CA VAL A 396 0.92 -18.39 -23.35
C VAL A 396 -0.06 -19.13 -24.24
N LYS A 397 0.42 -19.61 -25.38
CA LYS A 397 -0.40 -20.42 -26.27
C LYS A 397 -0.84 -21.70 -25.58
N THR A 398 -2.14 -22.02 -25.63
CA THR A 398 -2.67 -23.26 -25.04
C THR A 398 -2.86 -24.33 -26.11
N MET A 399 -2.47 -25.56 -25.78
CA MET A 399 -2.67 -26.76 -26.59
C MET A 399 -3.08 -27.94 -25.68
N PRO A 400 -3.96 -28.86 -26.12
CA PRO A 400 -4.75 -28.77 -27.35
C PRO A 400 -5.76 -27.60 -27.27
N GLU A 401 -6.13 -27.06 -28.41
CA GLU A 401 -7.18 -26.03 -28.51
C GLU A 401 -8.58 -26.66 -28.47
N GLY A 402 -9.61 -25.80 -28.35
CA GLY A 402 -11.01 -26.20 -28.50
C GLY A 402 -11.33 -26.87 -29.85
N THR A 403 -12.52 -27.46 -29.93
CA THR A 403 -12.97 -28.27 -31.08
C THR A 403 -14.12 -27.65 -31.88
N THR A 404 -14.43 -26.36 -31.63
CA THR A 404 -15.51 -25.67 -32.36
C THR A 404 -15.15 -25.46 -33.83
N SER A 405 -16.14 -25.15 -34.67
CA SER A 405 -15.90 -24.81 -36.07
C SER A 405 -14.89 -23.67 -36.24
N ALA A 406 -14.86 -22.70 -35.32
CA ALA A 406 -13.91 -21.61 -35.34
C ALA A 406 -12.47 -22.06 -35.02
N HIS A 407 -12.28 -23.00 -34.09
CA HIS A 407 -10.95 -23.58 -33.83
C HIS A 407 -10.48 -24.40 -35.04
N ASN A 408 -11.38 -25.20 -35.62
CA ASN A 408 -11.06 -25.95 -36.84
C ASN A 408 -10.63 -25.03 -37.98
N ASN A 409 -11.30 -23.87 -38.15
CA ASN A 409 -10.90 -22.86 -39.13
C ASN A 409 -9.51 -22.27 -38.85
N GLY A 410 -9.17 -22.03 -37.58
CA GLY A 410 -7.85 -21.53 -37.16
C GLY A 410 -6.71 -22.51 -37.45
N GLN A 411 -7.01 -23.81 -37.41
CA GLN A 411 -6.03 -24.87 -37.68
C GLN A 411 -5.82 -25.19 -39.17
N LEU A 412 -6.59 -24.58 -40.07
CA LEU A 412 -6.41 -24.78 -41.50
C LEU A 412 -5.07 -24.23 -41.99
N THR A 413 -4.47 -24.89 -43.00
CA THR A 413 -3.21 -24.47 -43.63
C THR A 413 -3.25 -23.08 -44.24
N ILE A 414 -4.44 -22.54 -44.50
CA ILE A 414 -4.68 -21.20 -45.04
C ILE A 414 -4.59 -20.09 -43.97
N PHE A 415 -4.57 -20.44 -42.68
CA PHE A 415 -4.56 -19.50 -41.56
C PHE A 415 -3.39 -19.74 -40.60
N LYS A 416 -3.24 -21.00 -40.14
CA LYS A 416 -2.32 -21.37 -39.07
C LYS A 416 -0.88 -20.89 -39.30
N PRO A 417 -0.22 -21.16 -40.45
CA PRO A 417 1.17 -20.78 -40.65
C PRO A 417 1.39 -19.26 -40.56
N TYR A 418 0.43 -18.47 -41.05
CA TYR A 418 0.50 -17.01 -41.04
C TYR A 418 0.23 -16.43 -39.66
N PHE A 419 -0.72 -17.00 -38.90
CA PHE A 419 -0.94 -16.61 -37.52
C PHE A 419 0.31 -16.89 -36.67
N GLU A 420 0.88 -18.09 -36.80
CA GLU A 420 2.09 -18.52 -36.10
C GLU A 420 3.32 -17.69 -36.48
N GLN A 421 3.39 -17.19 -37.71
CA GLN A 421 4.49 -16.35 -38.18
C GLN A 421 4.39 -14.89 -37.70
N TYR A 422 3.19 -14.30 -37.70
CA TYR A 422 3.05 -12.84 -37.56
C TYR A 422 2.38 -12.39 -36.26
N LEU A 423 1.32 -13.08 -35.80
CA LEU A 423 0.56 -12.66 -34.63
C LEU A 423 0.97 -13.41 -33.36
N LEU A 424 1.18 -14.72 -33.44
CA LEU A 424 1.57 -15.51 -32.28
C LEU A 424 2.84 -14.98 -31.60
N PRO A 425 3.95 -14.69 -32.33
CA PRO A 425 5.16 -14.16 -31.71
C PRO A 425 4.96 -12.75 -31.17
N TYR A 426 3.96 -12.01 -31.67
CA TYR A 426 3.59 -10.72 -31.08
C TYR A 426 3.12 -10.90 -29.63
N PHE A 427 2.21 -11.86 -29.41
CA PHE A 427 1.57 -12.08 -28.12
C PHE A 427 2.42 -12.86 -27.10
N VAL A 428 3.21 -13.86 -27.52
CA VAL A 428 3.86 -14.77 -26.55
C VAL A 428 5.30 -14.42 -26.20
N ASN A 429 5.98 -13.59 -27.01
CA ASN A 429 7.38 -13.22 -26.77
C ASN A 429 7.54 -11.92 -25.98
N ARG A 430 6.47 -11.44 -25.33
CA ARG A 430 6.43 -10.16 -24.62
C ARG A 430 5.82 -10.31 -23.25
N VAL A 431 6.29 -9.46 -22.34
CA VAL A 431 5.56 -9.14 -21.12
C VAL A 431 4.80 -7.85 -21.39
N PHE A 432 3.48 -7.91 -21.22
CA PHE A 432 2.63 -6.74 -21.36
C PHE A 432 2.32 -6.12 -20.00
N VAL A 433 1.79 -4.91 -20.01
CA VAL A 433 1.13 -4.29 -18.86
C VAL A 433 -0.31 -3.97 -19.28
N ALA A 434 -1.27 -4.45 -18.49
CA ALA A 434 -2.70 -4.21 -18.71
C ALA A 434 -3.12 -2.85 -18.16
N ASP A 435 -3.74 -2.01 -18.99
CA ASP A 435 -4.12 -0.65 -18.61
C ASP A 435 -5.38 -0.14 -19.32
N TRP A 436 -5.97 0.92 -18.79
CA TRP A 436 -7.01 1.72 -19.43
C TRP A 436 -6.40 2.55 -20.56
N LEU A 437 -6.36 1.96 -21.75
CA LEU A 437 -5.85 2.59 -22.96
C LEU A 437 -6.99 3.08 -23.87
N PRO A 438 -6.83 4.23 -24.54
CA PRO A 438 -5.68 5.12 -24.54
C PRO A 438 -5.70 6.10 -23.35
N VAL A 439 -4.52 6.49 -22.85
CA VAL A 439 -4.35 7.36 -21.67
C VAL A 439 -5.01 8.75 -21.80
N GLY A 440 -5.35 9.16 -23.02
CA GLY A 440 -6.05 10.42 -23.29
C GLY A 440 -7.53 10.44 -22.91
N ILE A 441 -8.13 9.29 -22.56
CA ILE A 441 -9.51 9.23 -22.08
C ILE A 441 -9.52 9.46 -20.56
N THR A 442 -9.75 10.71 -20.15
CA THR A 442 -9.75 11.12 -18.74
C THR A 442 -11.07 10.83 -18.03
N SER A 443 -11.10 10.95 -16.70
CA SER A 443 -12.27 10.68 -15.84
C SER A 443 -13.50 11.56 -16.13
N THR A 444 -13.33 12.67 -16.84
CA THR A 444 -14.44 13.55 -17.26
C THR A 444 -15.03 13.16 -18.62
N ASN A 445 -14.39 12.25 -19.35
CA ASN A 445 -14.84 11.81 -20.66
C ASN A 445 -15.92 10.71 -20.51
N PRO A 446 -17.03 10.75 -21.27
CA PRO A 446 -18.04 9.68 -21.27
C PRO A 446 -17.50 8.27 -21.61
N LEU A 447 -16.37 8.19 -22.30
CA LEU A 447 -15.71 6.93 -22.65
C LEU A 447 -14.76 6.42 -21.56
N TYR A 448 -14.66 7.10 -20.41
CA TYR A 448 -13.76 6.71 -19.33
C TYR A 448 -13.98 5.25 -18.91
N ARG A 449 -12.91 4.45 -18.98
CA ARG A 449 -12.90 2.99 -18.68
C ARG A 449 -13.83 2.14 -19.56
N THR A 450 -14.18 2.63 -20.75
CA THR A 450 -14.87 1.82 -21.78
C THR A 450 -13.90 1.20 -22.80
N PHE A 451 -12.65 1.67 -22.81
CA PHE A 451 -11.55 1.12 -23.59
C PHE A 451 -10.44 0.65 -22.66
N ALA A 452 -9.81 -0.47 -23.04
CA ALA A 452 -8.64 -0.98 -22.34
C ALA A 452 -7.73 -1.70 -23.30
N GLY A 453 -6.53 -2.04 -22.84
CA GLY A 453 -5.55 -2.72 -23.66
C GLY A 453 -4.30 -3.14 -22.92
N PHE A 454 -3.29 -3.46 -23.72
CA PHE A 454 -2.02 -3.98 -23.26
C PHE A 454 -0.90 -3.26 -24.00
N TYR A 455 0.12 -2.81 -23.27
CA TYR A 455 1.35 -2.25 -23.84
C TYR A 455 2.56 -3.09 -23.43
N GLU A 456 3.60 -3.14 -24.26
CA GLU A 456 4.82 -3.90 -23.96
C GLU A 456 5.58 -3.25 -22.80
N LYS A 457 5.96 -4.06 -21.81
CA LYS A 457 6.71 -3.59 -20.65
C LYS A 457 8.03 -2.97 -21.09
N GLY A 458 8.26 -1.73 -20.68
CA GLY A 458 9.43 -0.93 -21.07
C GLY A 458 9.33 -0.27 -22.45
N THR A 459 8.27 -0.53 -23.23
CA THR A 459 7.99 0.14 -24.52
C THR A 459 6.50 0.52 -24.64
N PRO A 460 6.02 1.56 -23.93
CA PRO A 460 4.60 1.93 -23.89
C PRO A 460 4.00 2.34 -25.24
N THR A 461 4.83 2.64 -26.25
CA THR A 461 4.39 2.95 -27.63
C THR A 461 4.07 1.69 -28.43
N ASN A 462 4.47 0.51 -27.97
CA ASN A 462 4.05 -0.77 -28.53
C ASN A 462 2.84 -1.31 -27.75
N TYR A 463 1.64 -1.21 -28.33
CA TYR A 463 0.40 -1.55 -27.64
C TYR A 463 -0.73 -1.96 -28.57
N PHE A 464 -1.76 -2.60 -28.00
CA PHE A 464 -3.05 -2.77 -28.64
C PHE A 464 -4.15 -2.51 -27.62
N TYR A 465 -5.23 -1.85 -28.05
CA TYR A 465 -6.36 -1.51 -27.19
C TYR A 465 -7.64 -1.52 -28.01
N GLY A 466 -8.77 -1.50 -27.34
CA GLY A 466 -10.07 -1.34 -27.98
C GLY A 466 -11.20 -1.26 -26.97
N PRO A 467 -12.46 -1.11 -27.43
CA PRO A 467 -13.61 -1.13 -26.54
C PRO A 467 -13.71 -2.50 -25.86
N ILE A 468 -14.11 -2.48 -24.59
CA ILE A 468 -14.30 -3.69 -23.80
C ILE A 468 -15.77 -3.91 -23.45
N THR A 469 -16.11 -5.16 -23.14
CA THR A 469 -17.33 -5.50 -22.41
C THR A 469 -16.95 -6.04 -21.04
N LEU A 470 -17.69 -5.66 -20.01
CA LEU A 470 -17.55 -6.21 -18.65
C LEU A 470 -18.54 -7.35 -18.46
N LYS A 471 -18.23 -8.25 -17.52
CA LYS A 471 -19.10 -9.38 -17.13
C LYS A 471 -20.14 -9.00 -16.09
#